data_AF-A0A357C3G8-F1
#
_entry.id   AF-A0A357C3G8-F1
#
_cell.length_a   1.000
_cell.length_b   1.000
_cell.length_c   1.000
_cell.angle_alpha   90.00
_cell.angle_beta   90.00
_cell.angle_gamma   90.00
#
_symmetry.space_group_name_H-M   'P 1'
#
loop_
_entity.id
_entity.type
_entity.pdbx_description
1 polymer ?
#
loop_
_entity_poly.entity_id
_entity_poly.type
_entity_poly.pdbx_seq_one_letter_code
_entity_poly.pdbx_strand_id
1 'polypeptide(L)'
;MEQMIKSPEIRGFGIKGTPPAMSIYFSVLEHTGLHYERGSSFGFGFPSHDNAHMKSLWEGMDGFLSLTEQGRRSITDLFEILKKPPYGVRMGILPIVLLARILQDLSEIAIYEDGLFVPEPNAAVLERIIKAPQRFEIQRYRISGARKDIFERLAAILSRSNDNKKVSFLDAVRPLFQFIAKLPSYCHTTQSVSESARNVRYVLLNAREPHKVLFEELPKALSLKPFDLSSSNQQTDEFLKKLKEALINLQKSYDKLLSDIEQRLKKAFLLPKNLNDARRIIKQRGYEIVQMIADVKLKAFVLRLSDDSLDERKWLESVAMVVVSKPPAKWDDHDIMRFEIQLNDLSGQFKRIEEIAAERKIKGIGEDIRSVLLGLTDDLGGEYRQLVHINKKDENRINTLAVELINHLKSATNDYNDQSAIVTELTKYIMLNSTKRGDD
;
A
#
# COMPACT_ATOMS: atom_id res chain seq x y z
N MET A 1 -9.21 3.14 -28.75
CA MET A 1 -8.87 4.07 -27.65
C MET A 1 -8.09 3.39 -26.54
N GLU A 2 -8.60 2.34 -25.88
CA GLU A 2 -7.80 1.59 -24.89
C GLU A 2 -6.43 1.14 -25.45
N GLN A 3 -6.41 0.55 -26.64
CA GLN A 3 -5.17 0.11 -27.29
C GLN A 3 -4.25 1.28 -27.70
N MET A 4 -4.80 2.49 -27.91
CA MET A 4 -3.98 3.68 -28.19
C MET A 4 -3.12 4.06 -26.98
N ILE A 5 -3.58 3.77 -25.75
CA ILE A 5 -2.79 3.98 -24.53
C ILE A 5 -1.81 2.83 -24.31
N LYS A 6 -2.23 1.58 -24.54
CA LYS A 6 -1.46 0.38 -24.19
C LYS A 6 -0.28 0.11 -25.13
N SER A 7 -0.45 0.37 -26.42
CA SER A 7 0.56 0.04 -27.44
C SER A 7 0.67 1.11 -28.54
N PRO A 8 0.87 2.40 -28.18
CA PRO A 8 1.02 3.50 -29.15
C PRO A 8 2.22 3.34 -30.09
N GLU A 9 3.19 2.52 -29.73
CA GLU A 9 4.43 2.31 -30.49
C GLU A 9 4.29 1.30 -31.63
N ILE A 10 3.15 0.60 -31.72
CA ILE A 10 2.89 -0.48 -32.67
C ILE A 10 1.86 -0.01 -33.71
N ARG A 11 2.12 -0.28 -35.00
CA ARG A 11 1.13 -0.08 -36.07
C ARG A 11 -0.17 -0.80 -35.73
N GLY A 12 -1.31 -0.13 -35.86
CA GLY A 12 -2.62 -0.69 -35.51
C GLY A 12 -2.77 -1.06 -34.02
N PHE A 13 -1.88 -0.56 -33.15
CA PHE A 13 -1.88 -0.81 -31.71
C PHE A 13 -1.82 -2.29 -31.31
N GLY A 14 -1.23 -3.14 -32.17
CA GLY A 14 -1.15 -4.60 -31.93
C GLY A 14 -2.49 -5.35 -32.03
N ILE A 15 -3.54 -4.71 -32.58
CA ILE A 15 -4.84 -5.35 -32.79
C ILE A 15 -4.71 -6.44 -33.87
N LYS A 16 -5.16 -7.66 -33.55
CA LYS A 16 -5.15 -8.81 -34.48
C LYS A 16 -6.47 -8.90 -35.25
N GLY A 17 -6.39 -9.28 -36.52
CA GLY A 17 -7.55 -9.45 -37.40
C GLY A 17 -8.08 -8.12 -37.96
N THR A 18 -9.34 -8.13 -38.42
CA THR A 18 -10.01 -6.99 -39.06
C THR A 18 -11.30 -6.57 -38.33
N PRO A 19 -11.29 -6.36 -37.00
CA PRO A 19 -12.47 -5.87 -36.29
C PRO A 19 -12.82 -4.43 -36.71
N PRO A 20 -14.04 -3.94 -36.43
CA PRO A 20 -14.46 -2.57 -36.76
C PRO A 20 -13.50 -1.47 -36.24
N ALA A 21 -12.81 -1.73 -35.12
CA ALA A 21 -11.80 -0.81 -34.59
C ALA A 21 -10.61 -0.59 -35.54
N MET A 22 -10.24 -1.58 -36.37
CA MET A 22 -9.19 -1.43 -37.37
C MET A 22 -9.62 -0.51 -38.51
N SER A 23 -10.89 -0.53 -38.90
CA SER A 23 -11.42 0.43 -39.89
C SER A 23 -11.30 1.88 -39.39
N ILE A 24 -11.55 2.11 -38.10
CA ILE A 24 -11.34 3.42 -37.47
C ILE A 24 -9.87 3.79 -37.46
N TYR A 25 -8.98 2.87 -37.07
CA TYR A 25 -7.53 3.09 -37.12
C TYR A 25 -7.07 3.51 -38.51
N PHE A 26 -7.41 2.74 -39.54
CA PHE A 26 -6.97 3.01 -40.90
C PHE A 26 -7.51 4.34 -41.42
N SER A 27 -8.80 4.63 -41.20
CA SER A 27 -9.44 5.84 -41.75
C SER A 27 -9.11 7.13 -41.00
N VAL A 28 -9.06 7.09 -39.66
CA VAL A 28 -8.96 8.31 -38.83
C VAL A 28 -7.52 8.59 -38.39
N LEU A 29 -6.70 7.57 -38.20
CA LEU A 29 -5.36 7.72 -37.62
C LEU A 29 -4.25 7.53 -38.65
N GLU A 30 -4.28 6.44 -39.41
CA GLU A 30 -3.22 6.14 -40.38
C GLU A 30 -3.39 6.95 -41.67
N HIS A 31 -4.58 6.95 -42.28
CA HIS A 31 -4.83 7.69 -43.53
C HIS A 31 -4.65 9.20 -43.39
N THR A 32 -4.98 9.76 -42.22
CA THR A 32 -4.84 11.20 -41.93
C THR A 32 -3.42 11.59 -41.50
N GLY A 33 -2.53 10.61 -41.29
CA GLY A 33 -1.16 10.84 -40.83
C GLY A 33 -1.05 11.24 -39.36
N LEU A 34 -2.06 10.97 -38.53
CA LEU A 34 -2.00 11.22 -37.08
C LEU A 34 -1.19 10.17 -36.33
N HIS A 35 -1.08 8.96 -36.88
CA HIS A 35 -0.29 7.87 -36.33
C HIS A 35 0.52 7.23 -37.45
N TYR A 36 1.84 7.38 -37.39
CA TYR A 36 2.75 7.01 -38.46
C TYR A 36 4.10 6.56 -37.91
N GLU A 37 4.94 5.99 -38.77
CA GLU A 37 6.28 5.52 -38.42
C GLU A 37 7.20 6.71 -38.09
N ARG A 38 7.83 6.67 -36.91
CA ARG A 38 8.75 7.69 -36.39
C ARG A 38 10.03 7.01 -35.92
N GLY A 39 11.01 6.88 -36.81
CA GLY A 39 12.24 6.14 -36.53
C GLY A 39 11.99 4.64 -36.58
N SER A 40 12.25 3.92 -35.47
CA SER A 40 12.04 2.46 -35.38
C SER A 40 10.70 2.04 -34.77
N SER A 41 9.83 3.00 -34.42
CA SER A 41 8.53 2.74 -33.80
C SER A 41 7.44 3.61 -34.42
N PHE A 42 6.17 3.24 -34.24
CA PHE A 42 5.06 4.13 -34.56
C PHE A 42 4.84 5.16 -33.44
N GLY A 43 4.12 6.24 -33.74
CA GLY A 43 3.69 7.18 -32.72
C GLY A 43 2.75 8.25 -33.25
N PHE A 44 2.17 9.00 -32.32
CA PHE A 44 1.31 10.13 -32.66
C PHE A 44 2.12 11.38 -33.03
N GLY A 45 1.56 12.22 -33.89
CA GLY A 45 2.20 13.47 -34.29
C GLY A 45 1.31 14.34 -35.16
N PHE A 46 1.83 15.53 -35.49
CA PHE A 46 1.24 16.42 -36.47
C PHE A 46 0.95 15.64 -37.77
N PRO A 47 -0.20 15.85 -38.43
CA PRO A 47 -0.58 15.11 -39.64
C PRO A 47 0.55 15.05 -40.67
N SER A 48 1.11 13.86 -40.88
CA SER A 48 2.26 13.65 -41.79
C SER A 48 1.86 13.65 -43.26
N HIS A 49 0.60 13.38 -43.56
CA HIS A 49 0.03 13.38 -44.91
C HIS A 49 -0.52 14.76 -45.28
N ASP A 50 -0.67 15.01 -46.58
CA ASP A 50 -1.24 16.27 -47.05
C ASP A 50 -2.78 16.30 -46.92
N ASN A 51 -3.24 16.46 -45.67
CA ASN A 51 -4.64 16.58 -45.31
C ASN A 51 -4.89 17.94 -44.65
N ALA A 52 -5.25 18.94 -45.44
CA ALA A 52 -5.45 20.32 -44.96
C ALA A 52 -6.49 20.42 -43.83
N HIS A 53 -7.57 19.63 -43.88
CA HIS A 53 -8.58 19.62 -42.84
C HIS A 53 -8.05 19.08 -41.51
N MET A 54 -7.28 17.99 -41.54
CA MET A 54 -6.70 17.43 -40.33
C MET A 54 -5.58 18.32 -39.77
N LYS A 55 -4.76 18.93 -40.64
CA LYS A 55 -3.76 19.93 -40.24
C LYS A 55 -4.41 21.11 -39.52
N SER A 56 -5.48 21.66 -40.10
CA SER A 56 -6.25 22.75 -39.49
C SER A 56 -6.87 22.34 -38.15
N LEU A 57 -7.45 21.14 -38.07
CA LEU A 57 -7.99 20.60 -36.80
C LEU A 57 -6.91 20.50 -35.71
N TRP A 58 -5.72 20.02 -36.09
CA TRP A 58 -4.59 19.90 -35.17
C TRP A 58 -4.10 21.27 -34.68
N GLU A 59 -3.95 22.23 -35.58
CA GLU A 59 -3.62 23.62 -35.25
C GLU A 59 -4.68 24.26 -34.35
N GLY A 60 -5.96 23.95 -34.56
CA GLY A 60 -7.06 24.38 -33.69
C GLY A 60 -6.92 23.84 -32.26
N MET A 61 -6.54 22.56 -32.11
CA MET A 61 -6.22 21.98 -30.80
C MET A 61 -4.98 22.62 -30.17
N ASP A 62 -3.92 22.87 -30.94
CA ASP A 62 -2.71 23.52 -30.45
C ASP A 62 -2.97 24.97 -30.00
N GLY A 63 -3.81 25.70 -30.73
CA GLY A 63 -4.30 27.02 -30.35
C GLY A 63 -5.06 26.98 -29.03
N PHE A 64 -6.01 26.04 -28.87
CA PHE A 64 -6.72 25.85 -27.60
C PHE A 64 -5.77 25.50 -26.46
N LEU A 65 -4.86 24.54 -26.66
CA LEU A 65 -3.88 24.12 -25.64
C LEU A 65 -2.97 25.28 -25.21
N SER A 66 -2.60 26.18 -26.12
CA SER A 66 -1.81 27.36 -25.79
C SER A 66 -2.57 28.30 -24.85
N LEU A 67 -3.89 28.42 -25.00
CA LEU A 67 -4.74 29.17 -24.08
C LEU A 67 -4.87 28.51 -22.70
N THR A 68 -4.56 27.22 -22.59
CA THR A 68 -4.58 26.50 -21.31
C THR A 68 -3.31 26.72 -20.49
N GLU A 69 -2.24 27.27 -21.07
CA GLU A 69 -0.99 27.54 -20.33
C GLU A 69 -1.22 28.55 -19.18
N GLN A 70 -2.19 29.46 -19.34
CA GLN A 70 -2.57 30.45 -18.33
C GLN A 70 -3.55 29.91 -17.28
N GLY A 71 -4.12 28.73 -17.49
CA GLY A 71 -5.14 28.15 -16.61
C GLY A 71 -5.91 27.02 -17.29
N ARG A 72 -6.50 26.16 -16.47
CA ARG A 72 -7.29 25.02 -16.95
C ARG A 72 -8.46 25.48 -17.80
N ARG A 73 -8.81 24.68 -18.81
CA ARG A 73 -10.01 24.88 -19.63
C ARG A 73 -10.77 23.59 -19.81
N SER A 74 -12.08 23.68 -19.95
CA SER A 74 -12.94 22.51 -20.09
C SER A 74 -12.69 21.80 -21.42
N ILE A 75 -12.71 20.45 -21.40
CA ILE A 75 -12.73 19.65 -22.64
C ILE A 75 -14.01 19.94 -23.43
N THR A 76 -15.10 20.34 -22.76
CA THR A 76 -16.36 20.74 -23.42
C THR A 76 -16.14 21.97 -24.31
N ASP A 77 -15.40 22.97 -23.82
CA ASP A 77 -15.10 24.17 -24.61
C ASP A 77 -14.32 23.83 -25.87
N LEU A 78 -13.33 22.93 -25.75
CA LEU A 78 -12.58 22.42 -26.89
C LEU A 78 -13.52 21.73 -27.90
N PHE A 79 -14.38 20.82 -27.45
CA PHE A 79 -15.31 20.14 -28.34
C PHE A 79 -16.29 21.10 -29.03
N GLU A 80 -16.79 22.12 -28.33
CA GLU A 80 -17.67 23.12 -28.92
C GLU A 80 -16.96 24.00 -29.96
N ILE A 81 -15.68 24.30 -29.77
CA ILE A 81 -14.85 24.99 -30.77
C ILE A 81 -14.68 24.11 -32.01
N LEU A 82 -14.31 22.85 -31.84
CA LEU A 82 -13.98 21.94 -32.94
C LEU A 82 -15.21 21.44 -33.72
N LYS A 83 -16.42 21.57 -33.17
CA LYS A 83 -17.69 21.32 -33.89
C LYS A 83 -18.06 22.42 -34.87
N LYS A 84 -17.60 23.66 -34.63
CA LYS A 84 -17.97 24.83 -35.43
C LYS A 84 -17.05 24.97 -36.65
N PRO A 85 -17.46 25.73 -37.69
CA PRO A 85 -16.55 26.12 -38.77
C PRO A 85 -15.30 26.84 -38.21
N PRO A 86 -14.10 26.65 -38.80
CA PRO A 86 -13.84 25.92 -40.05
C PRO A 86 -13.69 24.39 -39.90
N TYR A 87 -13.76 23.84 -38.68
CA TYR A 87 -13.41 22.44 -38.40
C TYR A 87 -14.57 21.45 -38.65
N GLY A 88 -15.78 21.75 -38.13
CA GLY A 88 -16.99 20.98 -38.41
C GLY A 88 -16.96 19.50 -37.99
N VAL A 89 -16.17 19.13 -36.98
CA VAL A 89 -15.89 17.71 -36.67
C VAL A 89 -17.06 17.06 -35.92
N ARG A 90 -17.42 15.84 -36.31
CA ARG A 90 -18.46 15.05 -35.64
C ARG A 90 -17.99 14.50 -34.30
N MET A 91 -18.91 14.41 -33.34
CA MET A 91 -18.63 13.89 -31.99
C MET A 91 -18.00 12.50 -31.93
N GLY A 92 -18.27 11.63 -32.91
CA GLY A 92 -17.65 10.29 -32.95
C GLY A 92 -16.13 10.31 -33.20
N ILE A 93 -15.59 11.39 -33.77
CA ILE A 93 -14.18 11.51 -34.14
C ILE A 93 -13.39 12.32 -33.09
N LEU A 94 -14.03 13.33 -32.49
CA LEU A 94 -13.39 14.25 -31.54
C LEU A 94 -12.61 13.56 -30.40
N PRO A 95 -13.15 12.56 -29.69
CA PRO A 95 -12.41 11.89 -28.62
C PRO A 95 -11.15 11.16 -29.12
N ILE A 96 -11.19 10.61 -30.34
CA ILE A 96 -10.06 9.87 -30.92
C ILE A 96 -8.93 10.83 -31.26
N VAL A 97 -9.27 11.95 -31.88
CA VAL A 97 -8.29 12.98 -32.28
C VAL A 97 -7.74 13.71 -31.05
N LEU A 98 -8.58 14.03 -30.07
CA LEU A 98 -8.15 14.56 -28.77
C LEU A 98 -7.16 13.61 -28.10
N LEU A 99 -7.48 12.31 -28.07
CA LEU A 99 -6.60 11.32 -27.47
C LEU A 99 -5.26 11.23 -28.19
N ALA A 100 -5.26 11.22 -29.52
CA ALA A 100 -4.02 11.24 -30.32
C ALA A 100 -3.17 12.48 -29.98
N ARG A 101 -3.81 13.65 -29.84
CA ARG A 101 -3.12 14.89 -29.47
C ARG A 101 -2.56 14.85 -28.05
N ILE A 102 -3.34 14.37 -27.07
CA ILE A 102 -2.88 14.22 -25.68
C ILE A 102 -1.72 13.23 -25.60
N LEU A 103 -1.80 12.09 -26.27
CA LEU A 103 -0.78 11.04 -26.22
C LEU A 103 0.54 11.44 -26.88
N GLN A 104 0.51 12.35 -27.86
CA GLN A 104 1.73 12.91 -28.44
C GLN A 104 2.58 13.65 -27.38
N ASP A 105 1.95 14.50 -26.57
CA ASP A 105 2.62 15.33 -25.56
C ASP A 105 2.07 15.03 -24.17
N LEU A 106 1.92 13.75 -23.82
CA LEU A 106 1.36 13.34 -22.53
C LEU A 106 2.19 13.90 -21.38
N SER A 107 3.48 14.12 -21.62
CA SER A 107 4.46 14.73 -20.73
C SER A 107 4.18 16.22 -20.44
N GLU A 108 3.47 16.93 -21.32
CA GLU A 108 3.15 18.36 -21.15
C GLU A 108 1.67 18.62 -20.81
N ILE A 109 0.77 17.69 -21.11
CA ILE A 109 -0.67 17.89 -20.96
C ILE A 109 -1.20 17.19 -19.70
N ALA A 110 -1.68 17.98 -18.75
CA ALA A 110 -2.36 17.51 -17.56
C ALA A 110 -3.88 17.43 -17.80
N ILE A 111 -4.49 16.34 -17.32
CA ILE A 111 -5.94 16.13 -17.33
C ILE A 111 -6.44 16.25 -15.89
N TYR A 112 -7.60 16.87 -15.72
CA TYR A 112 -8.28 16.99 -14.44
C TYR A 112 -9.68 16.40 -14.52
N GLU A 113 -10.13 15.73 -13.46
CA GLU A 113 -11.49 15.22 -13.28
C GLU A 113 -12.05 15.80 -11.98
N ASP A 114 -13.17 16.53 -12.05
CA ASP A 114 -13.79 17.26 -10.92
C ASP A 114 -12.77 18.11 -10.13
N GLY A 115 -11.84 18.74 -10.85
CA GLY A 115 -10.80 19.61 -10.31
C GLY A 115 -9.56 18.89 -9.75
N LEU A 116 -9.55 17.55 -9.71
CA LEU A 116 -8.42 16.72 -9.27
C LEU A 116 -7.54 16.30 -10.45
N PHE A 117 -6.23 16.32 -10.26
CA PHE A 117 -5.27 15.88 -11.28
C PHE A 117 -5.40 14.37 -11.53
N VAL A 118 -5.42 13.97 -12.81
CA VAL A 118 -5.43 12.57 -13.25
C VAL A 118 -4.00 12.16 -13.66
N PRO A 119 -3.26 11.42 -12.81
CA PRO A 119 -1.85 11.11 -13.09
C PRO A 119 -1.68 10.10 -14.22
N GLU A 120 -2.59 9.11 -14.29
CA GLU A 120 -2.59 8.05 -15.29
C GLU A 120 -3.94 8.05 -16.04
N PRO A 121 -4.01 8.69 -17.22
CA PRO A 121 -5.18 8.52 -18.08
C PRO A 121 -5.23 7.08 -18.60
N ASN A 122 -6.22 6.33 -18.13
CA ASN A 122 -6.48 4.96 -18.56
C ASN A 122 -7.80 4.89 -19.36
N ALA A 123 -8.14 3.69 -19.85
CA ALA A 123 -9.35 3.50 -20.65
C ALA A 123 -10.63 3.98 -19.94
N ALA A 124 -10.74 3.78 -18.62
CA ALA A 124 -11.90 4.20 -17.84
C ALA A 124 -11.99 5.74 -17.75
N VAL A 125 -10.86 6.44 -17.60
CA VAL A 125 -10.81 7.91 -17.66
C VAL A 125 -11.31 8.41 -19.02
N LEU A 126 -10.81 7.81 -20.10
CA LEU A 126 -11.23 8.20 -21.46
C LEU A 126 -12.72 7.98 -21.70
N GLU A 127 -13.26 6.86 -21.24
CA GLU A 127 -14.69 6.59 -21.34
C GLU A 127 -15.52 7.65 -20.61
N ARG A 128 -15.05 8.10 -19.44
CA ARG A 128 -15.69 9.19 -18.70
C ARG A 128 -15.53 10.54 -19.40
N ILE A 129 -14.39 10.84 -20.04
CA ILE A 129 -14.23 12.05 -20.87
C ILE A 129 -15.27 12.07 -22.00
N ILE A 130 -15.56 10.92 -22.61
CA ILE A 130 -16.55 10.82 -23.69
C ILE A 130 -17.97 10.99 -23.16
N LYS A 131 -18.30 10.32 -22.05
CA LYS A 131 -19.65 10.31 -21.47
C LYS A 131 -20.00 11.60 -20.74
N ALA A 132 -19.02 12.25 -20.13
CA ALA A 132 -19.19 13.43 -19.28
C ALA A 132 -18.02 14.43 -19.41
N PRO A 133 -17.76 14.99 -20.62
CA PRO A 133 -16.64 15.90 -20.87
C PRO A 133 -16.67 17.17 -19.99
N GLN A 134 -17.84 17.56 -19.48
CA GLN A 134 -18.03 18.70 -18.59
C GLN A 134 -17.34 18.55 -17.23
N ARG A 135 -17.03 17.31 -16.83
CA ARG A 135 -16.28 17.03 -15.59
C ARG A 135 -14.77 17.14 -15.78
N PHE A 136 -14.31 17.33 -17.01
CA PHE A 136 -12.90 17.28 -17.35
C PHE A 136 -12.36 18.62 -17.85
N GLU A 137 -11.14 18.91 -17.40
CA GLU A 137 -10.36 20.06 -17.82
C GLU A 137 -8.97 19.61 -18.26
N ILE A 138 -8.33 20.42 -19.09
CA ILE A 138 -6.94 20.20 -19.51
C ILE A 138 -6.11 21.46 -19.30
N GLN A 139 -4.83 21.25 -19.01
CA GLN A 139 -3.83 22.31 -18.90
C GLN A 139 -2.52 21.83 -19.51
N ARG A 140 -1.96 22.64 -20.41
CA ARG A 140 -0.60 22.45 -20.91
C ARG A 140 0.39 23.12 -19.97
N TYR A 141 1.42 22.39 -19.59
CA TYR A 141 2.56 22.89 -18.84
C TYR A 141 3.78 23.00 -19.75
N ARG A 142 4.20 24.24 -20.03
CA ARG A 142 5.52 24.53 -20.59
C ARG A 142 6.38 25.12 -19.50
N ILE A 143 7.48 24.47 -19.16
CA ILE A 143 8.45 25.03 -18.22
C ILE A 143 9.28 26.05 -19.00
N SER A 144 9.02 27.33 -18.77
CA SER A 144 9.81 28.43 -19.31
C SER A 144 10.29 29.36 -18.20
N GLY A 145 11.44 29.99 -18.41
CA GLY A 145 11.98 31.01 -17.50
C GLY A 145 12.71 30.46 -16.27
N ALA A 146 12.79 31.28 -15.23
CA ALA A 146 13.72 31.11 -14.11
C ALA A 146 13.41 29.94 -13.14
N ARG A 147 12.31 29.19 -13.34
CA ARG A 147 12.02 27.93 -12.63
C ARG A 147 12.56 26.69 -13.34
N LYS A 148 13.07 26.84 -14.57
CA LYS A 148 13.56 25.73 -15.39
C LYS A 148 14.74 25.01 -14.76
N ASP A 149 15.70 25.75 -14.20
CA ASP A 149 16.90 25.15 -13.60
C ASP A 149 16.58 24.34 -12.34
N ILE A 150 15.67 24.84 -11.49
CA ILE A 150 15.18 24.14 -10.30
C ILE A 150 14.43 22.88 -10.73
N PHE A 151 13.57 23.01 -11.75
CA PHE A 151 12.86 21.87 -12.29
C PHE A 151 13.81 20.80 -12.86
N GLU A 152 14.77 21.15 -13.70
CA GLU A 152 15.69 20.19 -14.33
C GLU A 152 16.46 19.40 -13.27
N ARG A 153 16.83 20.05 -12.15
CA ARG A 153 17.45 19.38 -11.00
C ARG A 153 16.50 18.42 -10.29
N LEU A 154 15.28 18.87 -9.99
CA LEU A 154 14.26 18.00 -9.39
C LEU A 154 13.96 16.80 -10.30
N ALA A 155 13.82 17.03 -11.60
CA ALA A 155 13.56 16.04 -12.62
C ALA A 155 14.69 15.01 -12.72
N ALA A 156 15.95 15.45 -12.71
CA ALA A 156 17.12 14.56 -12.75
C ALA A 156 17.20 13.62 -11.54
N ILE A 157 16.73 14.06 -10.37
CA ILE A 157 16.80 13.27 -9.13
C ILE A 157 15.54 12.41 -8.93
N LEU A 158 14.37 12.91 -9.34
CA LEU A 158 13.10 12.18 -9.25
C LEU A 158 12.94 11.13 -10.36
N SER A 159 13.48 11.39 -11.55
CA SER A 159 13.37 10.49 -12.70
C SER A 159 14.58 9.57 -12.72
N ARG A 160 14.41 8.32 -12.30
CA ARG A 160 15.46 7.27 -12.31
C ARG A 160 15.88 6.82 -13.73
N SER A 161 15.42 7.51 -14.78
CA SER A 161 15.64 7.14 -16.17
C SER A 161 16.98 7.69 -16.67
N ASN A 162 17.93 6.79 -16.89
CA ASN A 162 19.26 7.05 -17.50
C ASN A 162 19.21 7.38 -19.01
N ASP A 163 18.02 7.63 -19.56
CA ASP A 163 17.90 8.01 -20.97
C ASP A 163 18.11 9.52 -21.10
N ASN A 164 18.96 9.94 -22.05
CA ASN A 164 19.18 11.34 -22.47
C ASN A 164 17.91 12.05 -23.02
N LYS A 165 16.70 11.56 -22.72
CA LYS A 165 15.44 12.21 -23.06
C LYS A 165 15.20 13.38 -22.12
N LYS A 166 14.83 14.53 -22.68
CA LYS A 166 14.35 15.68 -21.90
C LYS A 166 13.16 15.26 -21.06
N VAL A 167 13.32 15.25 -19.74
CA VAL A 167 12.25 14.94 -18.78
C VAL A 167 11.30 16.13 -18.71
N SER A 168 10.00 15.89 -18.91
CA SER A 168 8.98 16.94 -18.74
C SER A 168 8.56 17.11 -17.28
N PHE A 169 7.85 18.20 -17.01
CA PHE A 169 7.27 18.45 -15.70
C PHE A 169 6.44 17.27 -15.17
N LEU A 170 5.50 16.79 -15.99
CA LEU A 170 4.57 15.76 -15.55
C LEU A 170 5.27 14.41 -15.41
N ASP A 171 6.32 14.13 -16.17
CA ASP A 171 7.11 12.89 -16.01
C ASP A 171 7.80 12.83 -14.65
N ALA A 172 8.28 13.96 -14.13
CA ALA A 172 8.90 14.02 -12.81
C ALA A 172 7.89 13.91 -11.66
N VAL A 173 6.68 14.44 -11.85
CA VAL A 173 5.69 14.56 -10.76
C VAL A 173 4.70 13.39 -10.70
N ARG A 174 4.31 12.80 -11.85
CA ARG A 174 3.40 11.64 -11.89
C ARG A 174 3.81 10.49 -10.98
N PRO A 175 5.09 10.09 -10.88
CA PRO A 175 5.51 9.01 -9.99
C PRO A 175 5.14 9.24 -8.53
N LEU A 176 5.09 10.50 -8.05
CA LEU A 176 4.69 10.82 -6.69
C LEU A 176 3.20 10.55 -6.45
N PHE A 177 2.35 10.93 -7.41
CA PHE A 177 0.91 10.65 -7.34
C PHE A 177 0.60 9.16 -7.53
N GLN A 178 1.31 8.49 -8.43
CA GLN A 178 1.18 7.05 -8.60
C GLN A 178 1.63 6.28 -7.36
N PHE A 179 2.70 6.74 -6.71
CA PHE A 179 3.17 6.17 -5.46
C PHE A 179 2.06 6.20 -4.41
N ILE A 180 1.45 7.36 -4.16
CA ILE A 180 0.39 7.47 -3.14
C ILE A 180 -0.85 6.66 -3.53
N ALA A 181 -1.26 6.66 -4.80
CA ALA A 181 -2.43 5.92 -5.27
C ALA A 181 -2.28 4.40 -5.17
N LYS A 182 -1.04 3.88 -5.20
CA LYS A 182 -0.75 2.44 -5.10
C LYS A 182 -0.64 1.94 -3.67
N LEU A 183 -0.61 2.84 -2.67
CA LEU A 183 -0.54 2.40 -1.28
C LEU A 183 -1.85 1.74 -0.84
N PRO A 184 -1.79 0.78 0.10
CA PRO A 184 -2.99 0.28 0.78
C PRO A 184 -3.78 1.43 1.43
N SER A 185 -5.11 1.30 1.49
CA SER A 185 -5.99 2.29 2.10
C SER A 185 -5.60 2.63 3.55
N TYR A 186 -5.04 1.68 4.30
CA TYR A 186 -4.49 1.93 5.63
C TYR A 186 -3.43 3.04 5.65
N CYS A 187 -2.52 3.05 4.68
CA CYS A 187 -1.47 4.07 4.59
C CYS A 187 -2.05 5.47 4.35
N HIS A 188 -3.28 5.56 3.82
CA HIS A 188 -3.94 6.82 3.50
C HIS A 188 -4.50 7.51 4.75
N THR A 189 -4.79 6.74 5.80
CA THR A 189 -5.52 7.22 6.98
C THR A 189 -4.71 7.17 8.26
N THR A 190 -3.78 6.21 8.40
CA THR A 190 -3.05 5.98 9.65
C THR A 190 -2.30 7.20 10.17
N GLN A 191 -2.28 7.39 11.48
CA GLN A 191 -1.44 8.35 12.17
C GLN A 191 -0.09 7.73 12.60
N SER A 192 0.15 6.43 12.41
CA SER A 192 1.41 5.76 12.81
C SER A 192 2.60 6.01 11.85
N VAL A 193 2.68 7.24 11.32
CA VAL A 193 3.73 7.76 10.43
C VAL A 193 4.20 9.12 10.92
N SER A 194 5.39 9.55 10.49
CA SER A 194 5.98 10.83 10.91
C SER A 194 5.12 12.01 10.47
N GLU A 195 5.22 13.14 11.18
CA GLU A 195 4.45 14.34 10.85
C GLU A 195 4.67 14.81 9.40
N SER A 196 5.94 14.86 8.95
CA SER A 196 6.27 15.15 7.55
C SER A 196 5.60 14.18 6.57
N ALA A 197 5.54 12.89 6.90
CA ALA A 197 4.88 11.88 6.06
C ALA A 197 3.36 12.09 6.01
N ARG A 198 2.71 12.44 7.14
CA ARG A 198 1.27 12.78 7.18
C ARG A 198 0.97 13.98 6.30
N ASN A 199 1.78 15.03 6.39
CA ASN A 199 1.60 16.26 5.63
C ASN A 199 1.83 16.03 4.14
N VAL A 200 2.90 15.31 3.76
CA VAL A 200 3.17 14.95 2.35
C VAL A 200 2.04 14.10 1.78
N ARG A 201 1.57 13.09 2.52
CA ARG A 201 0.40 12.29 2.13
C ARG A 201 -0.83 13.15 1.89
N TYR A 202 -1.14 14.06 2.81
CA TYR A 202 -2.29 14.95 2.68
C TYR A 202 -2.20 15.80 1.41
N VAL A 203 -1.04 16.40 1.13
CA VAL A 203 -0.81 17.18 -0.08
C VAL A 203 -0.97 16.31 -1.33
N LEU A 204 -0.39 15.12 -1.37
CA LEU A 204 -0.45 14.25 -2.56
C LEU A 204 -1.86 13.68 -2.81
N LEU A 205 -2.66 13.41 -1.77
CA LEU A 205 -4.04 12.92 -1.91
C LEU A 205 -5.03 14.01 -2.33
N ASN A 206 -4.78 15.27 -1.92
CA ASN A 206 -5.69 16.41 -2.18
C ASN A 206 -5.18 17.34 -3.29
N ALA A 207 -4.10 16.94 -3.96
CA ALA A 207 -3.45 17.74 -4.98
C ALA A 207 -4.39 18.10 -6.12
N ARG A 208 -4.54 19.42 -6.31
CA ARG A 208 -5.25 19.97 -7.45
C ARG A 208 -4.27 20.31 -8.56
N GLU A 209 -3.19 21.02 -8.26
CA GLU A 209 -2.26 21.56 -9.27
C GLU A 209 -0.86 20.97 -9.09
N PRO A 210 -0.39 20.11 -10.02
CA PRO A 210 0.93 19.48 -9.90
C PRO A 210 2.07 20.48 -9.72
N HIS A 211 2.00 21.64 -10.39
CA HIS A 211 2.98 22.73 -10.22
C HIS A 211 3.00 23.26 -8.78
N LYS A 212 1.85 23.67 -8.25
CA LYS A 212 1.73 24.20 -6.90
C LYS A 212 2.14 23.16 -5.83
N VAL A 213 1.80 21.90 -6.08
CA VAL A 213 2.19 20.77 -5.22
C VAL A 213 3.71 20.69 -5.09
N LEU A 214 4.44 20.67 -6.21
CA LEU A 214 5.89 20.51 -6.18
C LEU A 214 6.61 21.73 -5.61
N PHE A 215 6.23 22.93 -6.01
CA PHE A 215 7.00 24.14 -5.70
C PHE A 215 6.56 24.85 -4.42
N GLU A 216 5.35 24.60 -3.91
CA GLU A 216 4.81 25.30 -2.74
C GLU A 216 4.32 24.37 -1.64
N GLU A 217 3.42 23.43 -1.95
CA GLU A 217 2.71 22.66 -0.93
C GLU A 217 3.59 21.56 -0.32
N LEU A 218 4.39 20.84 -1.12
CA LEU A 218 5.34 19.84 -0.61
C LEU A 218 6.47 20.48 0.22
N PRO A 219 7.13 21.58 -0.20
CA PRO A 219 8.07 22.27 0.66
C PRO A 219 7.45 22.67 2.00
N LYS A 220 6.25 23.27 1.99
CA LYS A 220 5.54 23.63 3.23
C LYS A 220 5.23 22.40 4.10
N ALA A 221 4.78 21.30 3.50
CA ALA A 221 4.51 20.04 4.22
C ALA A 221 5.75 19.44 4.90
N LEU A 222 6.94 19.74 4.37
CA LEU A 222 8.24 19.33 4.89
C LEU A 222 8.88 20.41 5.78
N SER A 223 8.13 21.45 6.16
CA SER A 223 8.59 22.59 6.96
C SER A 223 9.75 23.35 6.30
N LEU A 224 9.73 23.44 4.97
CA LEU A 224 10.66 24.20 4.14
C LEU A 224 9.96 25.40 3.49
N LYS A 225 10.75 26.40 3.11
CA LYS A 225 10.23 27.53 2.33
C LYS A 225 9.86 27.06 0.91
N PRO A 226 8.76 27.58 0.33
CA PRO A 226 8.45 27.40 -1.09
C PRO A 226 9.62 27.77 -1.98
N PHE A 227 9.67 27.15 -3.16
CA PHE A 227 10.65 27.48 -4.17
C PHE A 227 10.30 28.79 -4.88
N ASP A 228 11.29 29.67 -4.96
CA ASP A 228 11.28 30.92 -5.70
C ASP A 228 12.50 31.00 -6.64
N LEU A 229 12.67 32.13 -7.33
CA LEU A 229 13.78 32.31 -8.27
C LEU A 229 15.16 32.40 -7.60
N SER A 230 15.20 32.54 -6.27
CA SER A 230 16.43 32.66 -5.46
C SER A 230 16.77 31.39 -4.70
N SER A 231 16.00 30.33 -4.88
CA SER A 231 16.17 29.08 -4.13
C SER A 231 17.50 28.42 -4.43
N SER A 232 18.25 28.10 -3.38
CA SER A 232 19.60 27.57 -3.50
C SER A 232 19.63 26.07 -3.83
N ASN A 233 20.77 25.59 -4.32
CA ASN A 233 20.99 24.16 -4.52
C ASN A 233 20.83 23.39 -3.20
N GLN A 234 21.32 23.95 -2.10
CA GLN A 234 21.22 23.33 -0.78
C GLN A 234 19.76 23.14 -0.32
N GLN A 235 18.88 24.11 -0.61
CA GLN A 235 17.44 23.98 -0.31
C GLN A 235 16.80 22.85 -1.14
N THR A 236 17.21 22.71 -2.40
CA THR A 236 16.71 21.64 -3.30
C THR A 236 17.13 20.26 -2.78
N ASP A 237 18.39 20.11 -2.37
CA ASP A 237 18.91 18.85 -1.84
C ASP A 237 18.24 18.48 -0.51
N GLU A 238 18.03 19.46 0.38
CA GLU A 238 17.32 19.25 1.65
C GLU A 238 15.87 18.83 1.42
N PHE A 239 15.18 19.49 0.49
CA PHE A 239 13.82 19.14 0.09
C PHE A 239 13.73 17.69 -0.39
N LEU A 240 14.61 17.28 -1.29
CA LEU A 240 14.60 15.92 -1.85
C LEU A 240 14.92 14.87 -0.80
N LYS A 241 15.86 15.15 0.10
CA LYS A 241 16.18 14.26 1.23
C LYS A 241 14.95 14.06 2.12
N LYS A 242 14.32 15.15 2.58
CA LYS A 242 13.13 15.10 3.45
C LYS A 242 11.94 14.45 2.75
N LEU A 243 11.73 14.72 1.47
CA LEU A 243 10.68 14.09 0.67
C LEU A 243 10.91 12.57 0.59
N LYS A 244 12.13 12.13 0.29
CA LYS A 244 12.48 10.70 0.23
C LYS A 244 12.24 10.01 1.57
N GLU A 245 12.64 10.62 2.68
CA GLU A 245 12.41 10.11 4.03
C GLU A 245 10.91 9.95 4.33
N ALA A 246 10.10 10.95 3.97
CA ALA A 246 8.64 10.91 4.13
C ALA A 246 8.00 9.79 3.28
N LEU A 247 8.39 9.66 2.01
CA LEU A 247 7.88 8.60 1.13
C LEU A 247 8.27 7.20 1.63
N ILE A 248 9.50 7.00 2.10
CA ILE A 248 9.93 5.72 2.69
C ILE A 248 9.12 5.40 3.96
N ASN A 249 8.84 6.41 4.79
CA ASN A 249 8.03 6.23 5.99
C ASN A 249 6.60 5.79 5.65
N LEU A 250 5.96 6.40 4.63
CA LEU A 250 4.67 5.96 4.12
C LEU A 250 4.72 4.54 3.54
N GLN A 251 5.74 4.23 2.75
CA GLN A 251 5.90 2.91 2.13
C GLN A 251 6.00 1.79 3.19
N LYS A 252 6.78 2.02 4.25
CA LYS A 252 7.02 1.04 5.32
C LYS A 252 5.87 0.94 6.32
N SER A 253 4.91 1.86 6.30
CA SER A 253 3.84 1.91 7.31
C SER A 253 2.98 0.65 7.34
N TYR A 254 2.69 0.05 6.19
CA TYR A 254 1.93 -1.19 6.12
C TYR A 254 2.72 -2.41 6.58
N ASP A 255 4.01 -2.49 6.24
CA ASP A 255 4.88 -3.57 6.73
C ASP A 255 5.05 -3.48 8.25
N LYS A 256 5.11 -2.26 8.80
CA LYS A 256 5.09 -2.01 10.24
C LYS A 256 3.79 -2.52 10.88
N LEU A 257 2.63 -2.22 10.29
CA LEU A 257 1.34 -2.76 10.76
C LEU A 257 1.35 -4.29 10.84
N LEU A 258 1.83 -4.97 9.79
CA LEU A 258 1.89 -6.43 9.78
C LEU A 258 2.87 -6.97 10.83
N SER A 259 4.00 -6.29 11.05
CA SER A 259 4.93 -6.63 12.12
C SER A 259 4.29 -6.47 13.51
N ASP A 260 3.53 -5.40 13.73
CA ASP A 260 2.81 -5.17 14.99
C ASP A 260 1.76 -6.27 15.24
N ILE A 261 1.00 -6.66 14.21
CA ILE A 261 0.07 -7.81 14.25
C ILE A 261 0.80 -9.09 14.64
N GLU A 262 1.94 -9.37 14.02
CA GLU A 262 2.76 -10.55 14.30
C GLU A 262 3.24 -10.58 15.76
N GLN A 263 3.77 -9.46 16.27
CA GLN A 263 4.23 -9.37 17.65
C GLN A 263 3.09 -9.57 18.65
N ARG A 264 1.92 -8.97 18.37
CA ARG A 264 0.72 -9.13 19.22
C ARG A 264 0.23 -10.57 19.23
N LEU A 265 0.21 -11.25 18.08
CA LEU A 265 -0.09 -12.68 18.00
C LEU A 265 0.89 -13.54 18.81
N LYS A 266 2.20 -13.28 18.65
CA LYS A 266 3.24 -13.99 19.40
C LYS A 266 3.09 -13.79 20.91
N LYS A 267 2.83 -12.56 21.34
CA LYS A 267 2.57 -12.20 22.74
C LYS A 267 1.34 -12.92 23.28
N ALA A 268 0.21 -12.83 22.58
CA ALA A 268 -1.06 -13.44 22.99
C ALA A 268 -0.95 -14.95 23.20
N PHE A 269 -0.14 -15.65 22.41
CA PHE A 269 0.00 -17.12 22.47
C PHE A 269 1.31 -17.62 23.10
N LEU A 270 2.17 -16.72 23.60
CA LEU A 270 3.50 -17.03 24.14
C LEU A 270 4.38 -17.80 23.14
N LEU A 271 4.38 -17.37 21.88
CA LEU A 271 5.08 -18.04 20.78
C LEU A 271 6.54 -17.60 20.64
N PRO A 272 7.39 -18.42 20.00
CA PRO A 272 8.79 -18.07 19.73
C PRO A 272 8.96 -16.83 18.85
N LYS A 273 10.16 -16.25 18.89
CA LYS A 273 10.54 -15.09 18.07
C LYS A 273 10.56 -15.38 16.57
N ASN A 274 10.91 -16.60 16.14
CA ASN A 274 10.88 -16.96 14.72
C ASN A 274 9.44 -17.26 14.27
N LEU A 275 8.98 -16.61 13.19
CA LEU A 275 7.59 -16.75 12.73
C LEU A 275 7.26 -18.17 12.24
N ASN A 276 8.20 -18.87 11.59
CA ASN A 276 7.95 -20.23 11.10
C ASN A 276 7.79 -21.23 12.25
N ASP A 277 8.60 -21.11 13.31
CA ASP A 277 8.42 -21.92 14.52
C ASP A 277 7.10 -21.57 15.24
N ALA A 278 6.77 -20.28 15.33
CA ALA A 278 5.50 -19.82 15.90
C ALA A 278 4.28 -20.38 15.15
N ARG A 279 4.31 -20.36 13.80
CA ARG A 279 3.27 -20.94 12.94
C ARG A 279 3.15 -22.45 13.13
N ARG A 280 4.26 -23.19 13.21
CA ARG A 280 4.24 -24.63 13.47
C ARG A 280 3.57 -24.96 14.81
N ILE A 281 3.91 -24.23 15.87
CA ILE A 281 3.37 -24.45 17.21
C ILE A 281 1.88 -24.11 17.26
N ILE A 282 1.47 -22.94 16.78
CA ILE A 282 0.06 -22.54 16.85
C ILE A 282 -0.84 -23.42 15.97
N LYS A 283 -0.31 -23.92 14.84
CA LYS A 283 -0.98 -24.89 13.99
C LYS A 283 -1.30 -26.17 14.74
N GLN A 284 -0.30 -26.76 15.41
CA GLN A 284 -0.47 -27.97 16.19
C GLN A 284 -1.52 -27.76 17.27
N ARG A 285 -1.36 -26.70 18.08
CA ARG A 285 -2.33 -26.33 19.13
C ARG A 285 -3.75 -26.19 18.58
N GLY A 286 -3.92 -25.53 17.44
CA GLY A 286 -5.21 -25.39 16.78
C GLY A 286 -5.85 -26.72 16.37
N TYR A 287 -5.08 -27.64 15.79
CA TYR A 287 -5.58 -28.97 15.43
C TYR A 287 -6.08 -29.79 16.63
N GLU A 288 -5.49 -29.57 17.81
CA GLU A 288 -5.90 -30.29 19.01
C GLU A 288 -7.31 -29.92 19.47
N ILE A 289 -7.70 -28.66 19.27
CA ILE A 289 -8.93 -28.11 19.83
C ILE A 289 -10.04 -27.90 18.80
N VAL A 290 -9.73 -27.83 17.50
CA VAL A 290 -10.67 -27.35 16.47
C VAL A 290 -12.01 -28.10 16.42
N GLN A 291 -12.00 -29.40 16.75
CA GLN A 291 -13.22 -30.23 16.79
C GLN A 291 -14.08 -29.98 18.04
N MET A 292 -13.52 -29.40 19.09
CA MET A 292 -14.22 -29.04 20.32
C MET A 292 -14.86 -27.65 20.27
N ILE A 293 -14.57 -26.86 19.23
CA ILE A 293 -15.05 -25.48 19.12
C ILE A 293 -16.44 -25.45 18.48
N ALA A 294 -17.42 -24.95 19.24
CA ALA A 294 -18.77 -24.68 18.75
C ALA A 294 -18.94 -23.25 18.20
N ASP A 295 -18.29 -22.25 18.80
CA ASP A 295 -18.38 -20.86 18.34
C ASP A 295 -17.79 -20.69 16.94
N VAL A 296 -18.58 -20.13 16.02
CA VAL A 296 -18.24 -20.02 14.60
C VAL A 296 -17.04 -19.10 14.39
N LYS A 297 -16.96 -17.99 15.14
CA LYS A 297 -15.88 -17.00 14.99
C LYS A 297 -14.57 -17.57 15.50
N LEU A 298 -14.57 -18.19 16.67
CA LEU A 298 -13.41 -18.86 17.24
C LEU A 298 -12.95 -20.01 16.35
N LYS A 299 -13.88 -20.81 15.81
CA LYS A 299 -13.54 -21.91 14.89
C LYS A 299 -12.87 -21.39 13.62
N ALA A 300 -13.40 -20.31 13.02
CA ALA A 300 -12.79 -19.67 11.86
C ALA A 300 -11.39 -19.12 12.17
N PHE A 301 -11.21 -18.51 13.35
CA PHE A 301 -9.92 -18.00 13.81
C PHE A 301 -8.89 -19.12 13.97
N VAL A 302 -9.27 -20.23 14.62
CA VAL A 302 -8.40 -21.40 14.80
C VAL A 302 -8.03 -22.07 13.49
N LEU A 303 -9.02 -22.29 12.60
CA LEU A 303 -8.77 -22.81 11.27
C LEU A 303 -7.79 -21.93 10.50
N ARG A 304 -7.86 -20.60 10.67
CA ARG A 304 -6.94 -19.69 10.01
C ARG A 304 -5.54 -19.71 10.61
N LEU A 305 -5.41 -19.79 11.93
CA LEU A 305 -4.12 -19.97 12.60
C LEU A 305 -3.42 -21.25 12.13
N SER A 306 -4.19 -22.32 11.88
CA SER A 306 -3.69 -23.61 11.41
C SER A 306 -3.42 -23.73 9.90
N ASP A 307 -3.60 -22.65 9.13
CA ASP A 307 -3.39 -22.63 7.67
C ASP A 307 -1.89 -22.57 7.31
N ASP A 308 -1.41 -23.59 6.61
CA ASP A 308 -0.03 -23.74 6.14
C ASP A 308 0.13 -23.53 4.62
N SER A 309 -0.96 -23.25 3.90
CA SER A 309 -0.94 -23.04 2.46
C SER A 309 -0.51 -21.63 2.04
N LEU A 310 -0.58 -20.68 2.98
CA LEU A 310 -0.30 -19.26 2.74
C LEU A 310 1.15 -18.86 3.10
N ASP A 311 1.72 -17.98 2.30
CA ASP A 311 2.95 -17.26 2.64
C ASP A 311 2.78 -16.41 3.92
N GLU A 312 3.89 -16.03 4.57
CA GLU A 312 3.87 -15.34 5.87
C GLU A 312 3.00 -14.07 5.86
N ARG A 313 3.08 -13.27 4.80
CA ARG A 313 2.34 -12.02 4.66
C ARG A 313 0.84 -12.28 4.54
N LYS A 314 0.44 -13.15 3.61
CA LYS A 314 -0.98 -13.50 3.41
C LYS A 314 -1.57 -14.20 4.63
N TRP A 315 -0.78 -15.00 5.33
CA TRP A 315 -1.21 -15.64 6.57
C TRP A 315 -1.55 -14.60 7.65
N LEU A 316 -0.65 -13.63 7.91
CA LEU A 316 -0.91 -12.53 8.86
C LEU A 316 -2.15 -11.72 8.45
N GLU A 317 -2.25 -11.35 7.18
CA GLU A 317 -3.40 -10.60 6.66
C GLU A 317 -4.72 -11.36 6.86
N SER A 318 -4.69 -12.67 6.64
CA SER A 318 -5.87 -13.52 6.75
C SER A 318 -6.27 -13.77 8.21
N VAL A 319 -5.31 -13.99 9.11
CA VAL A 319 -5.58 -14.08 10.57
C VAL A 319 -6.20 -12.77 11.07
N ALA A 320 -5.57 -11.64 10.76
CA ALA A 320 -6.07 -10.32 11.16
C ALA A 320 -7.46 -10.00 10.57
N MET A 321 -7.70 -10.40 9.32
CA MET A 321 -9.01 -10.28 8.69
C MET A 321 -10.08 -11.05 9.44
N VAL A 322 -9.81 -12.25 9.94
CA VAL A 322 -10.79 -13.03 10.73
C VAL A 322 -11.05 -12.38 12.09
N VAL A 323 -10.01 -11.85 12.74
CA VAL A 323 -10.15 -11.18 14.04
C VAL A 323 -11.11 -9.99 13.91
N VAL A 324 -10.79 -9.03 13.03
CA VAL A 324 -11.51 -7.74 12.89
C VAL A 324 -12.67 -7.79 11.89
N SER A 325 -12.78 -8.84 11.08
CA SER A 325 -13.72 -8.95 9.94
C SER A 325 -13.49 -7.87 8.87
N LYS A 326 -12.24 -7.41 8.72
CA LYS A 326 -11.82 -6.39 7.75
C LYS A 326 -10.36 -6.65 7.35
N PRO A 327 -9.99 -6.65 6.05
CA PRO A 327 -8.59 -6.84 5.65
C PRO A 327 -7.68 -5.71 6.20
N PRO A 328 -6.47 -6.01 6.71
CA PRO A 328 -5.54 -5.00 7.25
C PRO A 328 -5.23 -3.86 6.28
N ALA A 329 -5.17 -4.15 4.98
CA ALA A 329 -4.98 -3.14 3.93
C ALA A 329 -6.03 -2.02 3.93
N LYS A 330 -7.19 -2.22 4.57
CA LYS A 330 -8.30 -1.26 4.69
C LYS A 330 -8.47 -0.71 6.10
N TRP A 331 -7.60 -1.07 7.04
CA TRP A 331 -7.73 -0.64 8.43
C TRP A 331 -7.53 0.87 8.58
N ASP A 332 -8.05 1.40 9.67
CA ASP A 332 -7.60 2.67 10.25
C ASP A 332 -7.02 2.40 11.66
N ASP A 333 -6.65 3.45 12.39
CA ASP A 333 -6.06 3.28 13.72
C ASP A 333 -7.07 2.76 14.76
N HIS A 334 -8.38 2.92 14.53
CA HIS A 334 -9.41 2.32 15.39
C HIS A 334 -9.49 0.81 15.20
N ASP A 335 -9.31 0.32 13.97
CA ASP A 335 -9.24 -1.11 13.69
C ASP A 335 -8.04 -1.77 14.38
N ILE A 336 -6.92 -1.06 14.55
CA ILE A 336 -5.75 -1.57 15.33
C ILE A 336 -6.15 -1.80 16.79
N MET A 337 -6.83 -0.83 17.42
CA MET A 337 -7.31 -0.97 18.79
C MET A 337 -8.33 -2.11 18.91
N ARG A 338 -9.23 -2.22 17.93
CA ARG A 338 -10.21 -3.32 17.86
C ARG A 338 -9.54 -4.68 17.70
N PHE A 339 -8.48 -4.78 16.90
CA PHE A 339 -7.69 -6.00 16.73
C PHE A 339 -7.11 -6.47 18.07
N GLU A 340 -6.54 -5.55 18.85
CA GLU A 340 -5.96 -5.88 20.16
C GLU A 340 -6.98 -6.47 21.14
N ILE A 341 -8.13 -5.81 21.28
CA ILE A 341 -9.21 -6.28 22.16
C ILE A 341 -9.73 -7.65 21.70
N GLN A 342 -9.99 -7.80 20.41
CA GLN A 342 -10.56 -9.03 19.87
C GLN A 342 -9.57 -10.19 19.85
N LEU A 343 -8.28 -9.92 19.64
CA LEU A 343 -7.23 -10.92 19.74
C LEU A 343 -7.11 -11.44 21.19
N ASN A 344 -7.18 -10.56 22.18
CA ASN A 344 -7.12 -10.95 23.59
C ASN A 344 -8.33 -11.84 23.96
N ASP A 345 -9.54 -11.48 23.54
CA ASP A 345 -10.74 -12.30 23.76
C ASP A 345 -10.64 -13.68 23.08
N LEU A 346 -10.33 -13.71 21.77
CA LEU A 346 -10.22 -14.96 21.01
C LEU A 346 -9.10 -15.87 21.53
N SER A 347 -7.95 -15.30 21.90
CA SER A 347 -6.83 -16.06 22.47
C SER A 347 -7.14 -16.57 23.87
N GLY A 348 -7.90 -15.83 24.68
CA GLY A 348 -8.41 -16.31 25.96
C GLY A 348 -9.38 -17.49 25.81
N GLN A 349 -10.33 -17.40 24.88
CA GLN A 349 -11.24 -18.49 24.56
C GLN A 349 -10.50 -19.73 24.05
N PHE A 350 -9.52 -19.53 23.16
CA PHE A 350 -8.64 -20.59 22.66
C PHE A 350 -7.99 -21.35 23.82
N LYS A 351 -7.32 -20.64 24.73
CA LYS A 351 -6.58 -21.23 25.85
C LYS A 351 -7.50 -22.00 26.81
N ARG A 352 -8.71 -21.49 27.08
CA ARG A 352 -9.70 -22.21 27.90
C ARG A 352 -10.11 -23.55 27.28
N ILE A 353 -10.32 -23.60 25.97
CA ILE A 353 -10.64 -24.87 25.28
C ILE A 353 -9.41 -25.78 25.25
N GLU A 354 -8.23 -25.22 25.08
CA GLU A 354 -6.96 -25.94 25.13
C GLU A 354 -6.72 -26.59 26.50
N GLU A 355 -7.05 -25.91 27.59
CA GLU A 355 -7.02 -26.46 28.95
C GLU A 355 -7.99 -27.63 29.11
N ILE A 356 -9.25 -27.48 28.66
CA ILE A 356 -10.25 -28.57 28.69
C ILE A 356 -9.79 -29.75 27.83
N ALA A 357 -9.20 -29.48 26.66
CA ALA A 357 -8.68 -30.51 25.77
C ALA A 357 -7.48 -31.25 26.41
N ALA A 358 -6.60 -30.52 27.09
CA ALA A 358 -5.47 -31.09 27.82
C ALA A 358 -5.94 -31.98 28.98
N GLU A 359 -6.93 -31.56 29.78
CA GLU A 359 -7.55 -32.40 30.82
C GLU A 359 -8.08 -33.73 30.25
N ARG A 360 -8.63 -33.71 29.03
CA ARG A 360 -9.07 -34.93 28.31
C ARG A 360 -7.91 -35.75 27.75
N LYS A 361 -6.87 -35.10 27.22
CA LYS A 361 -5.69 -35.71 26.57
C LYS A 361 -4.57 -36.12 27.51
N ILE A 362 -4.59 -35.74 28.79
CA ILE A 362 -3.74 -36.37 29.82
C ILE A 362 -3.99 -37.90 29.86
N LYS A 363 -5.03 -38.42 29.19
CA LYS A 363 -5.25 -39.84 28.90
C LYS A 363 -4.65 -40.39 27.56
N GLY A 364 -3.89 -39.62 26.76
CA GLY A 364 -3.21 -40.11 25.55
C GLY A 364 -2.60 -39.00 24.64
N ILE A 365 -1.31 -39.07 24.34
CA ILE A 365 -0.45 -37.96 23.82
C ILE A 365 0.01 -38.16 22.36
N GLY A 366 0.21 -37.04 21.63
CA GLY A 366 0.92 -36.95 20.34
C GLY A 366 2.41 -36.59 20.48
N GLU A 367 3.25 -37.05 19.56
CA GLU A 367 4.63 -37.44 19.87
C GLU A 367 5.65 -36.31 20.15
N ASP A 368 5.53 -35.07 19.64
CA ASP A 368 6.67 -34.12 19.59
C ASP A 368 6.60 -32.84 20.44
N ILE A 369 5.51 -32.60 21.16
CA ILE A 369 5.40 -31.49 22.13
C ILE A 369 4.94 -32.07 23.46
N ARG A 370 5.67 -31.76 24.53
CA ARG A 370 5.25 -32.07 25.89
C ARG A 370 4.47 -30.89 26.45
N SER A 371 3.22 -31.13 26.84
CA SER A 371 2.36 -30.13 27.48
C SER A 371 2.22 -30.42 28.96
N VAL A 372 2.39 -29.41 29.80
CA VAL A 372 2.23 -29.52 31.27
C VAL A 372 1.25 -28.44 31.73
N LEU A 373 0.21 -28.85 32.45
CA LEU A 373 -0.70 -27.91 33.10
C LEU A 373 -0.06 -27.46 34.42
N LEU A 374 0.28 -26.18 34.49
CA LEU A 374 0.74 -25.54 35.72
C LEU A 374 -0.48 -24.95 36.44
N GLY A 375 -0.68 -25.33 37.69
CA GLY A 375 -1.75 -24.82 38.54
C GLY A 375 -1.19 -24.32 39.86
N LEU A 376 -1.57 -23.12 40.27
CA LEU A 376 -1.27 -22.55 41.57
C LEU A 376 -2.57 -22.04 42.19
N THR A 377 -2.86 -22.51 43.40
CA THR A 377 -4.05 -22.10 44.16
C THR A 377 -3.58 -21.41 45.42
N ASP A 378 -4.00 -20.17 45.61
CA ASP A 378 -3.71 -19.44 46.84
C ASP A 378 -4.72 -19.77 47.95
N ASP A 379 -4.40 -19.33 49.17
CA ASP A 379 -5.19 -19.54 50.38
C ASP A 379 -6.54 -18.78 50.36
N LEU A 380 -6.69 -17.81 49.46
CA LEU A 380 -7.92 -17.07 49.22
C LEU A 380 -8.81 -17.74 48.16
N GLY A 381 -8.38 -18.90 47.62
CA GLY A 381 -9.09 -19.65 46.59
C GLY A 381 -8.89 -19.10 45.17
N GLY A 382 -7.94 -18.18 44.97
CA GLY A 382 -7.50 -17.73 43.66
C GLY A 382 -6.73 -18.84 42.95
N GLU A 383 -7.25 -19.27 41.79
CA GLU A 383 -6.58 -20.26 40.95
C GLU A 383 -5.92 -19.60 39.73
N TYR A 384 -4.62 -19.85 39.58
CA TYR A 384 -3.83 -19.52 38.41
C TYR A 384 -3.52 -20.81 37.66
N ARG A 385 -4.13 -21.01 36.49
CA ARG A 385 -3.86 -22.15 35.62
C ARG A 385 -3.23 -21.67 34.32
N GLN A 386 -2.21 -22.37 33.86
CA GLN A 386 -1.55 -22.08 32.59
C GLN A 386 -1.04 -23.37 31.97
N LEU A 387 -1.43 -23.64 30.72
CA LEU A 387 -0.84 -24.71 29.94
C LEU A 387 0.52 -24.26 29.37
N VAL A 388 1.58 -24.99 29.70
CA VAL A 388 2.95 -24.74 29.23
C VAL A 388 3.32 -25.79 28.20
N HIS A 389 3.75 -25.34 27.02
CA HIS A 389 4.20 -26.22 25.94
C HIS A 389 5.73 -26.17 25.81
N ILE A 390 6.35 -27.35 25.86
CA ILE A 390 7.79 -27.54 25.72
C ILE A 390 8.05 -28.31 24.42
N ASN A 391 8.80 -27.69 23.52
CA ASN A 391 9.30 -28.37 22.32
C ASN A 391 10.41 -29.34 22.73
N LYS A 392 10.39 -30.59 22.23
CA LYS A 392 11.45 -31.58 22.50
C LYS A 392 12.86 -31.04 22.21
N LYS A 393 13.02 -30.18 21.19
CA LYS A 393 14.32 -29.58 20.85
C LYS A 393 14.88 -28.68 21.97
N ASP A 394 14.00 -28.07 22.76
CA ASP A 394 14.36 -27.21 23.88
C ASP A 394 14.42 -27.97 25.21
N GLU A 395 13.94 -29.22 25.28
CA GLU A 395 13.75 -29.96 26.54
C GLU A 395 15.05 -30.17 27.30
N ASN A 396 16.14 -30.56 26.61
CA ASN A 396 17.46 -30.72 27.25
C ASN A 396 17.97 -29.39 27.82
N ARG A 397 17.85 -28.30 27.05
CA ARG A 397 18.29 -26.96 27.49
C ARG A 397 17.50 -26.50 28.70
N ILE A 398 16.19 -26.70 28.70
CA ILE A 398 15.30 -26.34 29.82
C ILE A 398 15.62 -27.18 31.05
N ASN A 399 15.81 -28.50 30.89
CA ASN A 399 16.18 -29.39 32.00
C ASN A 399 17.54 -29.02 32.62
N THR A 400 18.55 -28.69 31.83
CA THR A 400 19.85 -28.23 32.36
C THR A 400 19.70 -26.96 33.19
N LEU A 401 19.00 -25.95 32.68
CA LEU A 401 18.75 -24.70 33.42
C LEU A 401 17.91 -24.94 34.69
N ALA A 402 16.95 -25.85 34.64
CA ALA A 402 16.16 -26.22 35.81
C ALA A 402 17.03 -26.90 36.89
N VAL A 403 17.97 -27.76 36.48
CA VAL A 403 18.92 -28.41 37.41
C VAL A 403 19.88 -27.39 38.03
N GLU A 404 20.38 -26.42 37.27
CA GLU A 404 21.22 -25.33 37.80
C GLU A 404 20.46 -24.51 38.85
N LEU A 405 19.21 -24.13 38.56
CA LEU A 405 18.34 -23.42 39.50
C LEU A 405 18.08 -24.25 40.77
N ILE A 406 17.78 -25.54 40.63
CA ILE A 406 17.58 -26.45 41.77
C ILE A 406 18.86 -26.57 42.62
N ASN A 407 20.04 -26.62 41.99
CA ASN A 407 21.31 -26.71 42.71
C ASN A 407 21.60 -25.42 43.50
N HIS A 408 21.32 -24.25 42.92
CA HIS A 408 21.36 -22.99 43.67
C HIS A 408 20.38 -22.98 44.84
N LEU A 409 19.16 -23.46 44.63
CA LEU A 409 18.14 -23.57 45.67
C LEU A 409 18.60 -24.48 46.82
N LYS A 410 19.14 -25.66 46.50
CA LYS A 410 19.71 -26.61 47.48
C LYS A 410 20.92 -26.05 48.23
N SER A 411 21.71 -25.19 47.60
CA SER A 411 22.84 -24.52 48.26
C SER A 411 22.38 -23.45 49.27
N ALA A 412 21.20 -22.85 49.05
CA ALA A 412 20.64 -21.82 49.91
C ALA A 412 19.88 -22.41 51.10
N THR A 413 19.15 -23.50 50.91
CA THR A 413 18.43 -24.21 51.97
C THR A 413 18.29 -25.69 51.65
N ASN A 414 18.49 -26.54 52.65
CA ASN A 414 18.26 -27.98 52.56
C ASN A 414 16.86 -28.39 53.07
N ASP A 415 16.07 -27.43 53.57
CA ASP A 415 14.71 -27.66 54.04
C ASP A 415 13.73 -27.76 52.86
N TYR A 416 12.96 -28.84 52.81
CA TYR A 416 12.00 -29.08 51.73
C TYR A 416 10.87 -28.05 51.68
N ASN A 417 10.38 -27.57 52.83
CA ASN A 417 9.31 -26.59 52.88
C ASN A 417 9.79 -25.24 52.36
N ASP A 418 11.01 -24.82 52.74
CA ASP A 418 11.61 -23.59 52.19
C ASP A 418 11.79 -23.69 50.67
N GLN A 419 12.28 -24.82 50.17
CA GLN A 419 12.42 -25.04 48.72
C GLN A 419 11.06 -24.97 48.00
N SER A 420 10.04 -25.61 48.56
CA SER A 420 8.68 -25.61 48.01
C SER A 420 8.05 -24.20 48.01
N ALA A 421 8.24 -23.44 49.10
CA ALA A 421 7.77 -22.07 49.21
C ALA A 421 8.44 -21.16 48.18
N ILE A 422 9.76 -21.29 47.98
CA ILE A 422 10.50 -20.51 46.98
C ILE A 422 10.02 -20.84 45.56
N VAL A 423 9.83 -22.12 45.22
CA VAL A 423 9.29 -22.52 43.90
C VAL A 423 7.87 -22.00 43.69
N THR A 424 7.05 -21.98 44.74
CA THR A 424 5.70 -21.41 44.71
C THR A 424 5.75 -19.91 44.41
N GLU A 425 6.61 -19.15 45.08
CA GLU A 425 6.79 -17.72 44.83
C GLU A 425 7.39 -17.41 43.45
N LEU A 426 8.35 -18.21 42.98
CA LEU A 426 8.87 -18.10 41.61
C LEU A 426 7.79 -18.35 40.57
N THR A 427 6.96 -19.37 40.78
CA THR A 427 5.84 -19.70 39.90
C THR A 427 4.81 -18.58 39.86
N LYS A 428 4.42 -18.07 41.04
CA LYS A 428 3.53 -16.92 41.19
C LYS A 428 4.10 -15.68 40.51
N TYR A 429 5.38 -15.39 40.67
CA TYR A 429 6.06 -14.27 40.00
C TYR A 429 6.03 -14.40 38.47
N ILE A 430 6.29 -15.59 37.93
CA ILE A 430 6.24 -15.84 36.49
C ILE A 430 4.81 -15.69 35.94
N MET A 431 3.82 -16.24 36.64
CA MET A 431 2.40 -16.17 36.25
C MET A 431 1.81 -14.76 36.39
N LEU A 432 2.22 -13.97 37.39
CA LEU A 432 1.78 -12.58 37.56
C LEU A 432 2.47 -11.61 36.59
N ASN A 433 3.71 -11.89 36.18
CA ASN A 433 4.40 -11.07 35.18
C ASN A 433 4.02 -11.43 33.74
N SER A 434 3.54 -12.65 33.48
CA SER A 434 2.94 -13.00 32.19
C SER A 434 1.60 -12.28 31.97
N THR A 435 0.87 -11.97 33.05
CA THR A 435 -0.37 -11.17 33.03
C THR A 435 -0.10 -9.66 33.00
N LYS A 436 0.84 -9.12 33.79
CA LYS A 436 1.19 -7.68 33.73
C LYS A 436 1.87 -7.22 32.45
N ARG A 437 2.61 -8.10 31.76
CA ARG A 437 3.08 -7.79 30.41
C ARG A 437 1.94 -7.60 29.40
N GLY A 438 0.67 -7.81 29.76
CA GLY A 438 -0.49 -7.48 28.94
C GLY A 438 -0.82 -5.98 28.83
N ASP A 439 -0.38 -5.16 29.78
CA ASP A 439 -0.77 -3.74 29.89
C ASP A 439 0.35 -2.72 29.56
N ASP A 440 1.58 -3.18 29.30
CA ASP A 440 2.68 -2.43 28.67
C ASP A 440 2.97 -2.98 27.26
#